data_AF-A0A381N1M8-F1
#
_entry.id   AF-A0A381N1M8-F1
#
_cell.length_a   1.000
_cell.length_b   1.000
_cell.length_c   1.000
_cell.angle_alpha   90.00
_cell.angle_beta   90.00
_cell.angle_gamma   90.00
#
_symmetry.space_group_name_H-M   'P 1'
#
loop_
_entity.id
_entity.type
_entity.pdbx_description
1 polymer ?
#
loop_
_entity_poly.entity_id
_entity_poly.type
_entity_poly.pdbx_seq_one_letter_code
_entity_poly.pdbx_strand_id
1 'polypeptide(L)'
;VDPPITVETDNWPNGTLKRETSYAGGQRHGWETTFHPNGQRATRRRWALGEPLPPGQRWDSDGNRLATKPDLARDTCIFCGACVGVCPTNAMFLEYNNRDIWIDENCTDCLLCIRICPVGALTYPAEPQRNTTRTLA
;
A
#
# COMPACT_ATOMS: atom_id res chain seq x y z
N VAL A 1 -13.21 20.36 20.61
CA VAL A 1 -11.90 19.89 21.08
C VAL A 1 -11.81 18.44 20.66
N ASP A 2 -10.80 18.07 19.88
CA ASP A 2 -10.66 16.67 19.47
C ASP A 2 -10.31 15.79 20.69
N PRO A 3 -10.87 14.58 20.80
CA PRO A 3 -10.55 13.68 21.91
C PRO A 3 -9.06 13.32 21.91
N PRO A 4 -8.45 13.10 23.08
CA PRO A 4 -7.04 12.71 23.17
C PRO A 4 -6.81 11.38 22.47
N ILE A 5 -5.64 11.25 21.82
CA ILE A 5 -5.21 9.98 21.23
C ILE A 5 -4.58 9.11 22.31
N THR A 6 -5.05 7.87 22.45
CA THR A 6 -4.41 6.82 23.24
C THR A 6 -3.82 5.75 22.32
N VAL A 7 -2.80 5.04 22.79
CA VAL A 7 -2.15 3.96 22.04
C VAL A 7 -2.14 2.70 22.89
N GLU A 8 -2.60 1.59 22.32
CA GLU A 8 -2.54 0.26 22.92
C GLU A 8 -1.52 -0.60 22.17
N THR A 9 -0.75 -1.39 22.91
CA THR A 9 0.27 -2.28 22.35
C THR A 9 0.06 -3.72 22.78
N ASP A 10 0.33 -4.64 21.86
CA ASP A 10 0.36 -6.08 22.09
C ASP A 10 1.75 -6.61 21.72
N ASN A 11 2.28 -7.58 22.47
CA ASN A 11 3.57 -8.21 22.20
C ASN A 11 3.41 -9.68 21.77
N TRP A 12 4.37 -10.18 21.00
CA TRP A 12 4.57 -11.60 20.72
C TRP A 12 5.12 -12.33 21.96
N PRO A 13 5.02 -13.67 22.04
CA PRO A 13 5.57 -14.44 23.17
C PRO A 13 7.08 -14.25 23.40
N ASN A 14 7.83 -13.90 22.34
CA ASN A 14 9.26 -13.59 22.42
C ASN A 14 9.55 -12.18 22.97
N GLY A 15 8.53 -11.40 23.36
CA GLY A 15 8.65 -10.05 23.89
C GLY A 15 8.69 -8.94 22.83
N THR A 16 8.79 -9.27 21.54
CA THR A 16 8.80 -8.28 20.46
C THR A 16 7.41 -7.67 20.26
N LEU A 17 7.33 -6.40 19.91
CA LEU A 17 6.07 -5.73 19.60
C LEU A 17 5.34 -6.48 18.47
N LYS A 18 4.05 -6.77 18.65
CA LYS A 18 3.19 -7.46 17.69
C LYS A 18 2.24 -6.49 17.00
N ARG A 19 1.67 -5.57 17.77
CA ARG A 19 0.69 -4.60 17.26
C ARG A 19 0.70 -3.35 18.11
N GLU A 20 0.46 -2.23 17.46
CA GLU A 20 0.20 -0.93 18.05
C GLU A 20 -1.08 -0.36 17.40
N THR A 21 -2.05 0.08 18.20
CA THR A 21 -3.32 0.63 17.71
C THR A 21 -3.62 1.96 18.40
N SER A 22 -3.87 3.00 17.61
CA SER A 22 -4.30 4.31 18.11
C SER A 22 -5.83 4.38 18.25
N TYR A 23 -6.29 5.04 19.30
CA TYR A 23 -7.71 5.29 19.59
C TYR A 23 -7.96 6.76 19.92
N ALA A 24 -9.16 7.23 19.62
CA ALA A 24 -9.67 8.52 20.06
C ALA A 24 -11.13 8.34 20.49
N GLY A 25 -11.48 8.77 21.71
CA GLY A 25 -12.83 8.59 22.23
C GLY A 25 -13.29 7.12 22.32
N GLY A 26 -12.36 6.18 22.54
CA GLY A 26 -12.65 4.75 22.62
C GLY A 26 -12.82 4.04 21.27
N GLN A 27 -12.75 4.76 20.15
CA GLN A 27 -12.78 4.18 18.81
C GLN A 27 -11.39 4.19 18.18
N ARG A 28 -11.09 3.22 17.30
CA ARG A 28 -9.83 3.24 16.53
C ARG A 28 -9.75 4.52 15.70
N HIS A 29 -8.66 5.24 15.85
CA HIS A 29 -8.43 6.51 15.17
C HIS A 29 -6.93 6.77 15.07
N GLY A 30 -6.44 7.09 13.87
CA GLY A 30 -5.01 7.26 13.62
C GLY A 30 -4.43 6.03 12.93
N TRP A 31 -3.36 5.46 13.47
CA TRP A 31 -2.66 4.33 12.84
C TRP A 31 -2.84 3.04 13.65
N GLU A 32 -3.00 1.94 12.92
CA GLU A 32 -2.76 0.58 13.40
C GLU A 32 -1.55 0.05 12.65
N THR A 33 -0.56 -0.46 13.39
CA THR A 33 0.64 -1.07 12.83
C THR A 33 0.79 -2.46 13.43
N THR A 34 1.02 -3.47 12.59
CA THR A 34 1.40 -4.81 13.06
C THR A 34 2.84 -5.10 12.68
N PHE A 35 3.45 -6.03 13.39
CA PHE A 35 4.87 -6.35 13.27
C PHE A 35 5.08 -7.86 13.21
N HIS A 36 6.05 -8.29 12.41
CA HIS A 36 6.55 -9.66 12.37
C HIS A 36 7.29 -9.99 13.68
N PRO A 37 7.48 -11.28 14.03
CA PRO A 37 8.20 -11.67 15.25
C PRO A 37 9.65 -11.17 15.33
N ASN A 38 10.26 -10.78 14.20
CA ASN A 38 11.59 -10.18 14.13
C ASN A 38 11.59 -8.65 14.35
N GLY A 39 10.43 -8.05 14.65
CA GLY A 39 10.26 -6.63 14.94
C GLY A 39 10.07 -5.75 13.71
N GLN A 40 10.18 -6.31 12.50
CA GLN A 40 9.87 -5.54 11.30
C GLN A 40 8.38 -5.30 11.18
N ARG A 41 8.01 -4.18 10.58
CA ARG A 41 6.62 -3.87 10.27
C ARG A 41 6.06 -4.95 9.33
N ALA A 42 4.85 -5.40 9.60
CA ALA A 42 4.11 -6.35 8.78
C ALA A 42 2.96 -5.67 8.04
N THR A 43 2.17 -4.85 8.75
CA THR A 43 1.10 -4.06 8.13
C THR A 43 0.97 -2.68 8.77
N ARG A 44 0.36 -1.76 8.03
CA ARG A 44 0.00 -0.43 8.54
C ARG A 44 -1.30 0.02 7.89
N ARG A 45 -2.27 0.43 8.71
CA ARG A 45 -3.60 0.83 8.27
C ARG A 45 -4.03 2.07 9.04
N ARG A 46 -4.57 3.05 8.31
CA ARG A 46 -5.15 4.23 8.94
C ARG A 46 -6.59 3.95 9.34
N TRP A 47 -7.02 4.49 10.47
CA TRP A 47 -8.38 4.39 10.99
C TRP A 47 -8.95 5.79 11.22
N ALA A 48 -10.24 5.96 10.96
CA ALA A 48 -10.98 7.17 11.30
C ALA A 48 -12.38 6.79 11.78
N LEU A 49 -12.72 7.21 13.01
CA LEU A 49 -14.03 6.95 13.62
C LEU A 49 -14.41 5.46 13.65
N GLY A 50 -13.42 4.61 13.94
CA GLY A 50 -13.62 3.15 13.98
C GLY A 50 -13.60 2.47 12.61
N GLU A 51 -13.50 3.22 11.50
CA GLU A 51 -13.48 2.65 10.15
C GLU A 51 -12.05 2.61 9.57
N PRO A 52 -11.65 1.50 8.92
CA PRO A 52 -10.35 1.40 8.28
C PRO A 52 -10.35 2.19 6.96
N LEU A 53 -9.39 3.09 6.81
CA LEU A 53 -9.18 3.83 5.58
C LEU A 53 -8.31 3.02 4.62
N PRO A 54 -8.74 2.80 3.37
CA PRO A 54 -7.88 2.25 2.34
C PRO A 54 -6.86 3.31 1.90
N PRO A 55 -5.69 2.88 1.45
CA PRO A 55 -5.19 1.51 1.44
C PRO A 55 -4.50 1.11 2.75
N GLY A 56 -4.47 -0.20 3.02
CA GLY A 56 -3.58 -0.78 4.02
C GLY A 56 -2.26 -1.16 3.37
N GLN A 57 -1.14 -0.80 3.99
CA GLN A 57 0.21 -1.14 3.53
C GLN A 57 0.68 -2.45 4.15
N ARG A 58 1.50 -3.21 3.41
CA ARG A 58 2.05 -4.51 3.83
C ARG A 58 3.55 -4.59 3.57
N TRP A 59 4.22 -5.40 4.37
CA TRP A 59 5.65 -5.68 4.28
C TRP A 59 5.91 -7.17 4.55
N ASP A 60 6.92 -7.72 3.88
CA ASP A 60 7.42 -9.07 4.19
C ASP A 60 8.32 -9.07 5.45
N SER A 61 8.78 -10.24 5.84
CA SER A 61 9.67 -10.43 7.01
C SER A 61 11.11 -10.00 6.76
N ASP A 62 11.46 -9.52 5.57
CA ASP A 62 12.77 -8.96 5.25
C ASP A 62 12.74 -7.42 5.29
N GLY A 63 11.54 -6.84 5.34
CA GLY A 63 11.29 -5.41 5.49
C GLY A 63 10.93 -4.76 4.16
N ASN A 64 10.81 -5.56 3.10
CA ASN A 64 10.42 -5.06 1.79
C ASN A 64 8.93 -4.81 1.76
N ARG A 65 8.56 -3.65 1.22
CA ARG A 65 7.17 -3.32 1.01
C ARG A 65 6.57 -4.23 -0.06
N LEU A 66 5.33 -4.67 0.16
CA LEU A 66 4.54 -5.46 -0.79
C LEU A 66 3.52 -4.54 -1.46
N ALA A 67 3.96 -3.78 -2.47
CA ALA A 67 3.08 -2.88 -3.20
C ALA A 67 2.07 -3.65 -4.07
N THR A 68 0.84 -3.15 -4.11
CA THR A 68 -0.23 -3.69 -4.93
C THR A 68 -0.05 -3.19 -6.36
N LYS A 69 0.70 -3.93 -7.18
CA LYS A 69 0.75 -3.66 -8.63
C LYS A 69 -0.58 -4.04 -9.26
N PRO A 70 -1.30 -3.11 -9.92
CA PRO A 70 -2.52 -3.44 -10.63
C PRO A 70 -2.24 -4.38 -11.80
N ASP A 71 -3.14 -5.32 -12.04
CA ASP A 71 -3.08 -6.21 -13.20
C ASP A 71 -3.33 -5.40 -14.47
N LEU A 72 -2.44 -5.57 -15.46
CA LEU A 72 -2.46 -4.84 -16.73
C LEU A 72 -2.96 -5.73 -17.86
N ALA A 73 -4.13 -5.41 -18.42
CA ALA A 73 -4.60 -5.98 -19.68
C ALA A 73 -3.85 -5.32 -20.85
N ARG A 74 -2.72 -5.91 -21.26
CA ARG A 74 -1.80 -5.33 -22.26
C ARG A 74 -2.47 -5.03 -23.61
N ASP A 75 -3.40 -5.87 -24.04
CA ASP A 75 -4.12 -5.71 -25.31
C ASP A 75 -5.16 -4.58 -25.25
N THR A 76 -5.61 -4.19 -24.06
CA THR A 76 -6.53 -3.07 -23.85
C THR A 76 -5.79 -1.75 -23.59
N CYS A 77 -4.58 -1.82 -23.03
CA CYS A 77 -3.81 -0.64 -22.68
C CYS A 77 -3.33 0.14 -23.92
N ILE A 78 -3.80 1.39 -24.03
CA ILE A 78 -3.43 2.33 -25.10
C ILE A 78 -2.20 3.19 -24.77
N PHE A 79 -1.47 2.90 -23.68
CA PHE A 79 -0.24 3.60 -23.31
C PHE A 79 -0.36 5.13 -23.14
N CYS A 80 -1.56 5.63 -22.78
CA CYS A 80 -1.81 7.07 -22.66
C CYS A 80 -1.11 7.78 -21.48
N GLY A 81 -0.56 7.05 -20.51
CA GLY A 81 0.14 7.63 -19.36
C GLY A 81 -0.75 8.24 -18.27
N ALA A 82 -2.08 8.13 -18.36
CA ALA A 82 -2.98 8.67 -17.33
C ALA A 82 -2.69 8.13 -15.92
N CYS A 83 -2.34 6.85 -15.80
CA CYS A 83 -1.95 6.23 -14.53
C CYS A 83 -0.66 6.82 -13.93
N VAL A 84 0.29 7.20 -14.78
CA VAL A 84 1.53 7.90 -14.37
C VAL A 84 1.19 9.30 -13.91
N GLY A 85 0.43 10.06 -14.72
CA GLY A 85 0.08 11.45 -14.43
C GLY A 85 -0.79 11.64 -13.18
N VAL A 86 -1.64 10.66 -12.83
CA VAL A 86 -2.48 10.74 -11.62
C VAL A 86 -1.73 10.36 -10.34
N CYS A 87 -0.54 9.77 -10.44
CA CYS A 87 0.15 9.20 -9.28
C CYS A 87 0.67 10.32 -8.36
N PRO A 88 0.13 10.47 -7.12
CA PRO A 88 0.50 11.58 -6.26
C PRO A 88 1.93 11.48 -5.71
N THR A 89 2.54 10.29 -5.77
CA THR A 89 3.91 10.02 -5.32
C THR A 89 4.87 9.74 -6.46
N ASN A 90 4.45 9.92 -7.72
CA ASN A 90 5.25 9.65 -8.92
C ASN A 90 5.84 8.23 -8.98
N ALA A 91 5.17 7.26 -8.38
CA ALA A 91 5.66 5.89 -8.23
C ALA A 91 5.45 4.99 -9.47
N MET A 92 4.82 5.51 -10.54
CA MET A 92 4.44 4.72 -11.71
C MET A 92 5.23 5.13 -12.95
N PHE A 93 5.65 4.15 -13.73
CA PHE A 93 6.41 4.35 -14.97
C PHE A 93 5.85 3.48 -16.10
N LEU A 94 5.82 4.02 -17.32
CA LEU A 94 5.53 3.23 -18.52
C LEU A 94 6.81 2.54 -19.01
N GLU A 95 6.74 1.26 -19.31
CA GLU A 95 7.82 0.52 -19.98
C GLU A 95 7.39 0.13 -21.38
N TYR A 96 7.98 0.82 -22.35
CA TYR A 96 7.58 0.71 -23.74
C TYR A 96 8.01 -0.61 -24.39
N ASN A 97 9.16 -1.18 -24.01
CA ASN A 97 9.69 -2.37 -24.68
C ASN A 97 8.79 -3.60 -24.50
N ASN A 98 8.30 -3.79 -23.28
CA ASN A 98 7.48 -4.96 -22.92
C ASN A 98 5.98 -4.64 -22.83
N ARG A 99 5.58 -3.42 -23.22
CA ARG A 99 4.23 -2.88 -22.99
C ARG A 99 3.73 -3.18 -21.57
N ASP A 100 4.53 -2.79 -20.58
CA ASP A 100 4.23 -2.96 -19.15
C ASP A 100 4.21 -1.62 -18.40
N ILE A 101 3.84 -1.68 -17.13
CA ILE A 101 3.98 -0.60 -16.16
C ILE A 101 4.87 -1.07 -15.00
N TRP A 102 5.68 -0.16 -14.49
CA TRP A 102 6.51 -0.38 -13.31
C TRP A 102 5.98 0.46 -12.17
N ILE A 103 6.15 -0.07 -10.97
CA ILE A 103 5.73 0.55 -9.73
C ILE A 103 6.87 0.42 -8.73
N ASP A 104 7.30 1.56 -8.20
CA ASP A 104 8.35 1.61 -7.18
C ASP A 104 7.78 1.58 -5.75
N GLU A 105 8.68 1.60 -4.78
CA GLU A 105 8.40 1.54 -3.35
C GLU A 105 7.61 2.74 -2.80
N ASN A 106 7.54 3.87 -3.53
CA ASN A 106 6.81 5.07 -3.14
C ASN A 106 5.30 4.95 -3.39
N CYS A 107 4.84 3.92 -4.12
CA CYS A 107 3.43 3.75 -4.49
C CYS A 107 2.55 3.54 -3.28
N THR A 108 1.72 4.48 -2.85
CA THR A 108 0.99 4.37 -1.57
C THR A 108 -0.17 3.38 -1.56
N ASP A 109 -0.36 2.57 -2.61
CA ASP A 109 -1.53 1.70 -2.83
C ASP A 109 -2.86 2.50 -2.97
N CYS A 110 -2.81 3.78 -3.36
CA CYS A 110 -4.01 4.64 -3.38
C CYS A 110 -5.05 4.29 -4.48
N LEU A 111 -4.64 3.48 -5.47
CA LEU A 111 -5.48 2.88 -6.51
C LEU A 111 -6.14 3.91 -7.46
N LEU A 112 -5.66 5.16 -7.45
CA LEU A 112 -6.06 6.18 -8.41
C LEU A 112 -5.75 5.77 -9.86
N CYS A 113 -4.67 5.02 -10.08
CA CYS A 113 -4.28 4.50 -11.38
C CYS A 113 -5.34 3.59 -12.02
N ILE A 114 -6.00 2.75 -11.22
CA ILE A 114 -7.13 1.92 -11.67
C ILE A 114 -8.31 2.82 -12.04
N ARG A 115 -8.66 3.76 -11.16
CA ARG A 115 -9.82 4.65 -11.36
C ARG A 115 -9.69 5.58 -12.56
N ILE A 116 -8.48 6.07 -12.85
CA ILE A 116 -8.27 7.03 -13.94
C ILE A 116 -8.16 6.37 -15.31
N CYS A 117 -7.98 5.05 -15.39
CA CYS A 117 -7.69 4.38 -16.66
C CYS A 117 -8.90 4.51 -17.61
N PRO A 118 -8.79 5.28 -18.71
CA PRO A 118 -9.95 5.61 -19.55
C PRO A 118 -10.48 4.40 -20.34
N VAL A 119 -9.66 3.36 -20.47
CA VAL A 119 -9.97 2.13 -21.20
C VAL A 119 -10.13 0.92 -20.28
N GLY A 120 -10.08 1.11 -18.96
CA GLY A 120 -10.24 0.02 -17.99
C GLY A 120 -9.16 -1.07 -18.05
N ALA A 121 -7.96 -0.76 -18.54
CA ALA A 121 -6.88 -1.74 -18.70
C ALA A 121 -6.17 -2.12 -17.39
N LEU A 122 -6.47 -1.45 -16.28
CA LEU A 122 -5.88 -1.70 -14.96
C LEU A 122 -6.95 -2.21 -14.00
N THR A 123 -6.66 -3.28 -13.28
CA THR A 123 -7.59 -3.88 -12.29
C THR A 123 -6.88 -4.21 -10.97
N TYR A 124 -7.66 -4.47 -9.92
CA TYR A 124 -7.11 -4.90 -8.64
C TYR A 124 -6.48 -6.28 -8.81
N PRO A 125 -5.22 -6.48 -8.35
CA PRO A 125 -4.59 -7.78 -8.45
C PRO A 125 -5.17 -8.74 -7.41
N ALA A 126 -5.16 -10.03 -7.74
CA ALA A 126 -5.53 -11.08 -6.79
C ALA A 126 -4.56 -11.16 -5.60
N GLU A 127 -3.27 -10.84 -5.83
CA GLU A 127 -2.21 -10.92 -4.82
C GLU A 127 -1.30 -9.67 -4.85
N PRO A 128 -0.90 -9.09 -3.70
CA PRO A 128 0.11 -8.02 -3.65
C PRO A 128 1.48 -8.56 -4.08
N GLN A 129 2.20 -7.81 -4.91
CA GLN A 129 3.50 -8.25 -5.46
C GLN A 129 4.66 -7.56 -4.73
N ARG A 130 5.84 -8.19 -4.68
CA ARG A 130 7.04 -7.77 -3.88
C ARG A 130 7.75 -6.48 -4.33
N ASN A 131 7.07 -5.59 -5.06
CA ASN A 131 7.64 -4.50 -5.88
C ASN A 131 8.12 -5.00 -7.24
N THR A 132 7.50 -4.47 -8.30
CA THR A 132 8.03 -4.57 -9.66
C THR A 132 8.95 -3.38 -9.90
N THR A 133 9.92 -3.16 -9.02
CA THR A 133 10.97 -2.17 -9.25
C THR A 133 12.06 -2.88 -10.04
N ARG A 134 12.44 -2.27 -11.16
CA ARG A 134 13.68 -2.62 -11.83
C ARG A 134 14.73 -2.26 -10.81
N THR A 135 15.46 -3.24 -10.27
CA THR A 135 16.78 -2.91 -9.76
C THR A 135 17.48 -2.26 -10.95
N LEU A 136 17.67 -0.94 -10.90
CA LEU A 136 18.54 -0.27 -11.85
C LEU A 136 19.89 -0.97 -11.66
N ALA A 137 20.24 -1.84 -12.60
CA ALA A 137 21.61 -2.22 -12.84
C ALA A 137 22.38 -0.96 -13.26
#